data_AF-A0A2V6JWK4-F1
#
_entry.id   AF-A0A2V6JWK4-F1
#
_cell.length_a   1.000
_cell.length_b   1.000
_cell.length_c   1.000
_cell.angle_alpha   90.00
_cell.angle_beta   90.00
_cell.angle_gamma   90.00
#
_symmetry.space_group_name_H-M   'P 1'
#
loop_
_entity.id
_entity.type
_entity.pdbx_description
1 polymer ?
#
loop_
_entity_poly.entity_id
_entity_poly.type
_entity_poly.pdbx_seq_one_letter_code
_entity_poly.pdbx_strand_id
1 'polypeptide(L)'
;MFVGHYGVAFAVKSERNRIPLWVLFVAVQLLDFLWAPFVLLGIEKVQMVPGITATNSLDLYYMPYTHSLIGALIWSGAAFLIYNLVTGTKASNIAALIVAFAVFSHWILDLIVHRPDLAIYDNNFESRLWSLELPRFGIYS
;
A
#
# COMPACT_ATOMS: atom_id res chain seq x y z
N MET A 1 -2.21 8.77 -2.68
CA MET A 1 -2.57 9.95 -1.87
C MET A 1 -1.37 10.36 -1.01
N PHE A 2 -0.29 10.89 -1.60
CA PHE A 2 1.04 10.93 -0.97
C PHE A 2 1.12 11.59 0.42
N VAL A 3 0.50 12.75 0.65
CA VAL A 3 0.70 13.53 1.89
C VAL A 3 0.07 12.87 3.13
N GLY A 4 -1.04 12.13 2.96
CA GLY A 4 -1.72 11.48 4.09
C GLY A 4 -0.89 10.36 4.73
N HIS A 5 -0.14 9.60 3.92
CA HIS A 5 0.66 8.46 4.40
C HIS A 5 1.87 8.92 5.24
N TYR A 6 2.49 10.06 4.91
CA TYR A 6 3.60 10.61 5.70
C TYR A 6 3.18 11.02 7.13
N GLY A 7 1.89 11.32 7.35
CA GLY A 7 1.35 11.58 8.69
C GLY A 7 1.59 10.41 9.66
N VAL A 8 1.49 9.17 9.16
CA VAL A 8 1.73 7.96 9.97
C VAL A 8 3.20 7.88 10.40
N ALA A 9 4.14 8.22 9.52
CA ALA A 9 5.56 8.21 9.85
C ALA A 9 5.91 9.16 11.01
N PHE A 10 5.28 10.34 11.05
CA PHE A 10 5.43 11.25 12.19
C PHE A 10 4.72 10.73 13.44
N ALA A 11 3.54 10.13 13.31
CA ALA A 11 2.77 9.61 14.45
C ALA A 11 3.48 8.46 15.18
N VAL A 12 4.16 7.57 14.44
CA VAL A 12 4.87 6.42 15.03
C VAL A 12 6.32 6.73 15.40
N LYS A 13 6.85 7.89 15.02
CA LYS A 13 8.21 8.29 15.39
C LYS A 13 8.28 8.53 16.90
N SER A 14 9.24 7.87 17.55
CA SER A 14 9.53 8.06 18.98
C SER A 14 11.03 7.97 19.22
N GLU A 15 11.54 8.56 20.31
CA GLU A 15 12.92 8.33 20.75
C GLU A 15 13.11 6.89 21.27
N ARG A 16 12.05 6.27 21.78
CA ARG A 16 12.09 4.93 22.37
C ARG A 16 12.36 3.83 21.35
N ASN A 17 11.81 3.95 20.14
CA ASN A 17 12.00 2.95 19.08
C ASN A 17 13.32 3.11 18.32
N ARG A 18 14.01 4.25 18.48
CA ARG A 18 15.30 4.59 17.82
C ARG A 18 15.30 4.42 16.29
N ILE A 19 14.11 4.41 15.67
CA ILE A 19 13.99 4.29 14.22
C ILE A 19 14.30 5.67 13.61
N PRO A 20 15.24 5.77 12.65
CA PRO A 20 15.45 7.01 11.91
C PRO A 20 14.20 7.42 11.13
N LEU A 21 13.87 8.71 11.09
CA LEU A 21 12.66 9.19 10.43
C LEU A 21 12.61 8.83 8.94
N TRP A 22 13.75 8.86 8.25
CA TRP A 22 13.83 8.50 6.84
C TRP A 22 13.43 7.04 6.59
N VAL A 23 13.68 6.12 7.54
CA VAL A 23 13.23 4.72 7.42
C VAL A 23 11.72 4.65 7.46
N LEU A 24 11.08 5.43 8.34
CA LEU A 24 9.62 5.49 8.43
C LEU A 24 9.00 6.10 7.17
N PHE A 25 9.63 7.12 6.56
CA PHE A 25 9.20 7.66 5.27
C PHE A 25 9.29 6.66 4.13
N VAL A 26 10.38 5.90 4.07
CA VAL A 26 10.50 4.81 3.09
C VAL A 26 9.47 3.72 3.36
N ALA A 27 9.22 3.38 4.63
CA ALA A 27 8.26 2.35 5.00
C ALA A 27 6.83 2.72 4.58
N VAL A 28 6.34 3.92 4.93
CA VAL A 28 4.98 4.36 4.54
C VAL A 28 4.81 4.51 3.03
N GLN A 29 5.90 4.59 2.26
CA GLN A 29 5.87 4.75 0.81
C GLN A 29 6.30 3.48 0.04
N LEU A 30 6.59 2.39 0.75
CA LEU A 30 7.22 1.22 0.17
C LEU A 30 6.38 0.61 -0.96
N LEU A 31 5.05 0.56 -0.80
CA LEU A 31 4.16 0.00 -1.81
C LEU A 31 4.21 0.80 -3.12
N ASP A 32 4.22 2.13 -3.05
CA ASP A 32 4.37 3.00 -4.22
C ASP A 32 5.77 2.89 -4.86
N PHE A 33 6.83 2.74 -4.05
CA PHE A 33 8.19 2.53 -4.57
C PHE A 33 8.34 1.20 -5.31
N LEU A 34 7.55 0.19 -4.95
CA LEU A 34 7.50 -1.10 -5.64
C LEU A 34 6.55 -1.05 -6.84
N TRP A 35 5.45 -0.31 -6.74
CA TRP A 35 4.48 -0.15 -7.81
C TRP A 35 5.07 0.56 -9.03
N ALA A 36 5.87 1.61 -8.84
CA ALA A 36 6.50 2.34 -9.94
C ALA A 36 7.30 1.42 -10.91
N PRO A 37 8.27 0.60 -10.45
CA PRO A 37 8.97 -0.34 -11.33
C PRO A 37 8.05 -1.45 -11.86
N PHE A 38 7.04 -1.89 -11.11
CA PHE A 38 6.11 -2.94 -11.60
C PHE A 38 5.29 -2.44 -12.78
N VAL A 39 4.88 -1.17 -12.77
CA VAL A 39 4.24 -0.50 -13.90
C VAL A 39 5.19 -0.34 -15.08
N LEU A 40 6.43 0.10 -14.83
CA LEU A 40 7.44 0.25 -15.89
C LEU A 40 7.79 -1.07 -16.57
N LEU A 41 7.74 -2.18 -15.83
CA LEU A 41 7.93 -3.54 -16.35
C LEU A 41 6.65 -4.14 -16.96
N GLY A 42 5.51 -3.43 -16.90
CA GLY A 42 4.22 -3.89 -17.41
C GLY A 42 3.59 -5.03 -16.60
N ILE A 43 4.09 -5.30 -15.39
CA ILE A 43 3.55 -6.30 -14.46
C ILE A 43 2.25 -5.77 -13.86
N GLU A 44 2.27 -4.53 -13.39
CA GLU A 44 1.08 -3.80 -12.96
C GLU A 44 0.68 -2.78 -14.02
N LYS A 45 -0.61 -2.45 -14.10
CA LYS A 45 -1.13 -1.64 -15.19
C LYS A 45 -1.87 -0.42 -14.68
N VAL A 46 -1.59 0.69 -15.35
CA VAL A 46 -2.23 1.98 -15.16
C VAL A 46 -2.67 2.50 -16.52
N GLN A 47 -3.78 3.23 -16.55
CA GLN A 47 -4.18 4.01 -17.71
C GLN A 47 -4.56 5.43 -17.29
N MET A 48 -4.44 6.39 -18.22
CA MET A 48 -4.87 7.76 -17.97
C MET A 48 -6.30 7.94 -18.47
N VAL A 49 -7.21 8.21 -17.55
CA VAL A 49 -8.62 8.50 -17.84
C VAL A 49 -8.94 9.87 -17.26
N PRO A 50 -9.04 10.92 -18.10
CA PRO A 50 -9.35 12.26 -17.63
C PRO A 50 -10.66 12.29 -16.83
N GLY A 51 -10.63 12.92 -15.66
CA GLY A 51 -11.82 13.11 -14.82
C GLY A 51 -12.29 11.89 -14.03
N ILE A 52 -11.49 10.81 -13.98
CA ILE A 52 -11.88 9.58 -13.29
C ILE A 52 -11.99 9.73 -11.76
N THR A 53 -11.20 10.62 -11.16
CA THR A 53 -11.39 11.09 -9.79
C THR A 53 -11.26 12.61 -9.73
N ALA A 54 -11.76 13.22 -8.65
CA ALA A 54 -11.67 14.67 -8.45
C ALA A 54 -10.23 15.20 -8.35
N THR A 55 -9.25 14.33 -8.05
CA THR A 55 -7.88 14.72 -7.70
C THR A 55 -6.81 14.05 -8.56
N ASN A 56 -7.13 12.98 -9.29
CA ASN A 56 -6.18 12.21 -10.10
C ASN A 56 -6.86 11.58 -11.34
N SER A 57 -6.18 11.64 -12.49
CA SER A 57 -6.62 11.00 -13.75
C SER A 57 -6.03 9.60 -13.97
N LEU A 58 -5.29 9.07 -12.99
CA LEU A 58 -4.70 7.73 -13.05
C LEU A 58 -5.73 6.68 -12.62
N ASP A 59 -6.01 5.76 -13.53
CA ASP A 59 -6.81 4.57 -13.31
C ASP A 59 -5.89 3.37 -13.04
N LEU A 60 -5.75 3.01 -11.76
CA LEU A 60 -4.89 1.91 -11.27
C LEU A 60 -5.61 0.56 -11.36
N TYR A 61 -6.04 0.18 -12.56
CA TYR A 61 -6.98 -0.93 -12.73
C TYR A 61 -6.39 -2.33 -12.48
N TYR A 62 -5.06 -2.48 -12.46
CA TYR A 62 -4.41 -3.77 -12.19
C TYR A 62 -3.15 -3.63 -11.32
N MET A 63 -3.31 -3.80 -10.01
CA MET A 63 -2.22 -3.72 -9.02
C MET A 63 -2.28 -4.81 -7.92
N PRO A 64 -2.36 -6.11 -8.27
CA PRO A 64 -2.59 -7.18 -7.30
C PRO A 64 -1.35 -7.50 -6.44
N TYR A 65 -0.15 -7.05 -6.81
CA TYR A 65 1.08 -7.43 -6.12
C TYR A 65 1.54 -6.39 -5.10
N THR A 66 1.28 -5.11 -5.37
CA THR A 66 1.71 -4.02 -4.50
C THR A 66 0.59 -3.49 -3.62
N HIS A 67 -0.64 -3.40 -4.15
CA HIS A 67 -1.78 -2.73 -3.49
C HIS A 67 -2.95 -3.66 -3.17
N SER A 68 -2.77 -4.99 -3.27
CA SER A 68 -3.71 -5.94 -2.68
C SER A 68 -3.48 -6.10 -1.19
N LEU A 69 -4.50 -6.56 -0.45
CA LEU A 69 -4.34 -6.89 0.98
C LEU A 69 -3.20 -7.90 1.21
N ILE A 70 -3.18 -8.96 0.39
CA ILE A 70 -2.14 -9.99 0.49
C ILE A 70 -0.76 -9.42 0.13
N GLY A 71 -0.67 -8.63 -0.94
CA GLY A 71 0.57 -7.95 -1.34
C GLY A 71 1.10 -7.06 -0.22
N ALA A 72 0.23 -6.21 0.35
CA ALA A 72 0.58 -5.32 1.46
C ALA A 72 1.07 -6.09 2.70
N LEU A 73 0.45 -7.23 3.04
CA LEU A 73 0.90 -8.09 4.13
C LEU A 73 2.27 -8.73 3.85
N ILE A 74 2.49 -9.22 2.63
CA ILE A 74 3.78 -9.80 2.21
C ILE A 74 4.89 -8.75 2.31
N TRP A 75 4.67 -7.55 1.77
CA TRP A 75 5.66 -6.47 1.80
C TRP A 75 5.91 -5.94 3.21
N SER A 76 4.88 -5.91 4.06
CA SER A 76 5.03 -5.56 5.49
C SER A 76 5.88 -6.60 6.23
N GLY A 77 5.66 -7.90 5.97
CA GLY A 77 6.49 -8.98 6.49
C GLY A 77 7.93 -8.94 5.98
N ALA A 78 8.11 -8.66 4.69
CA ALA A 78 9.44 -8.47 4.10
C ALA A 78 10.17 -7.28 4.75
N ALA A 79 9.49 -6.16 4.98
CA ALA A 79 10.06 -4.99 5.65
C ALA A 79 10.48 -5.30 7.11
N PHE A 80 9.67 -6.06 7.85
CA PHE A 80 10.03 -6.57 9.18
C PHE A 80 11.36 -7.35 9.15
N LEU A 81 11.45 -8.32 8.23
CA LEU A 81 12.62 -9.19 8.11
C LEU A 81 13.86 -8.39 7.68
N ILE A 82 13.74 -7.56 6.64
CA ILE A 82 14.84 -6.73 6.14
C ILE A 82 15.34 -5.79 7.23
N TYR A 83 14.44 -5.13 7.96
CA TYR A 83 14.84 -4.24 9.05
C TYR A 83 15.65 -4.97 10.12
N ASN A 84 15.16 -6.12 10.60
CA ASN A 84 15.88 -6.96 11.57
C ASN A 84 17.24 -7.45 11.04
N LEU A 85 17.32 -7.84 9.77
CA LEU A 85 18.57 -8.31 9.16
C LEU A 85 19.61 -7.19 9.04
N VAL A 86 19.21 -6.00 8.58
CA VAL A 86 20.11 -4.86 8.37
C VAL A 86 20.61 -4.29 9.69
N THR A 87 19.76 -4.25 10.71
CA THR A 87 20.10 -3.70 12.03
C THR A 87 20.68 -4.74 12.99
N GLY A 88 20.50 -6.03 12.70
CA GLY A 88 20.99 -7.15 13.49
C GLY A 88 20.49 -7.13 14.93
N THR A 89 21.36 -7.46 15.88
CA THR A 89 21.04 -7.47 17.33
C THR A 89 20.74 -6.09 17.92
N LYS A 90 20.91 -5.01 17.14
CA LYS A 90 20.63 -3.65 17.58
C LYS A 90 19.15 -3.29 17.45
N ALA A 91 18.37 -4.00 16.63
CA ALA A 91 16.93 -3.78 16.56
C ALA A 91 16.18 -4.52 17.65
N SER A 92 15.23 -3.80 18.24
CA SER A 92 14.14 -4.42 18.97
C SER A 92 13.12 -4.97 17.97
N ASN A 93 12.57 -6.16 18.25
CA ASN A 93 11.41 -6.70 17.52
C ASN A 93 10.25 -5.70 17.45
N ILE A 94 10.08 -4.86 18.47
CA ILE A 94 9.05 -3.81 18.48
C ILE A 94 9.33 -2.77 17.40
N ALA A 95 10.59 -2.36 17.20
CA ALA A 95 10.94 -1.40 16.16
C ALA A 95 10.68 -1.97 14.76
N ALA A 96 11.00 -3.25 14.54
CA ALA A 96 10.68 -3.94 13.30
C ALA A 96 9.16 -4.05 13.05
N LEU A 97 8.37 -4.33 14.10
CA LEU A 97 6.90 -4.33 14.02
C LEU A 97 6.34 -2.95 13.67
N ILE A 98 6.93 -1.87 14.20
CA ILE A 98 6.53 -0.50 13.85
C ILE A 98 6.81 -0.22 12.37
N VAL A 99 7.95 -0.67 11.82
CA VAL A 99 8.25 -0.53 10.39
C VAL A 99 7.25 -1.31 9.54
N ALA A 100 6.93 -2.56 9.90
CA ALA A 100 5.93 -3.35 9.20
C ALA A 100 4.53 -2.71 9.26
N PHE A 101 4.14 -2.20 10.42
CA PHE A 101 2.89 -1.46 10.57
C PHE A 101 2.87 -0.19 9.72
N ALA A 102 3.98 0.53 9.63
CA ALA A 102 4.08 1.72 8.78
C ALA A 102 3.87 1.37 7.29
N VAL A 103 4.41 0.26 6.79
CA VAL A 103 4.11 -0.24 5.44
C VAL A 103 2.63 -0.57 5.30
N PHE A 104 2.08 -1.36 6.21
CA PHE A 104 0.68 -1.80 6.14
C PHE A 104 -0.32 -0.64 6.23
N SER A 105 0.04 0.42 6.97
CA SER A 105 -0.78 1.62 7.08
C SER A 105 -1.06 2.30 5.74
N HIS A 106 -0.18 2.11 4.75
CA HIS A 106 -0.40 2.58 3.40
C HIS A 106 -1.69 2.00 2.82
N TRP A 107 -1.83 0.67 2.87
CA TRP A 107 -3.00 -0.04 2.38
C TRP A 107 -4.28 0.31 3.16
N ILE A 108 -4.18 0.50 4.48
CA ILE A 108 -5.33 0.95 5.31
C ILE A 108 -5.79 2.35 4.88
N LEU A 109 -4.87 3.27 4.65
CA LEU A 109 -5.22 4.61 4.21
C LEU A 109 -5.78 4.59 2.80
N ASP A 110 -5.25 3.73 1.93
CA ASP A 110 -5.82 3.50 0.61
C ASP A 110 -7.26 3.01 0.70
N LEU A 111 -7.61 2.09 1.59
CA LEU A 111 -9.01 1.69 1.78
C LEU A 111 -9.98 2.85 2.01
N ILE A 112 -9.53 3.92 2.66
CA ILE A 112 -10.36 5.08 3.00
C ILE A 112 -10.48 6.05 1.81
N VAL A 113 -9.40 6.20 1.02
CA VAL A 113 -9.29 7.25 -0.01
C VAL A 113 -9.47 6.73 -1.43
N HIS A 114 -9.21 5.44 -1.67
CA HIS A 114 -9.48 4.82 -2.94
C HIS A 114 -10.99 4.65 -3.13
N ARG A 115 -11.41 4.94 -4.35
CA ARG A 115 -12.67 4.42 -4.89
C ARG A 115 -12.67 2.88 -4.79
N PRO A 116 -13.82 2.20 -4.95
CA PRO A 116 -13.94 0.75 -4.74
C PRO A 116 -13.21 -0.14 -5.78
N ASP A 117 -11.90 0.02 -5.94
CA ASP A 117 -11.03 -0.69 -6.88
C ASP A 117 -9.92 -1.52 -6.21
N LEU A 118 -9.83 -1.51 -4.87
CA LEU A 118 -8.83 -2.29 -4.13
C LEU A 118 -9.13 -3.80 -4.15
N ALA A 119 -8.14 -4.55 -4.63
CA ALA A 119 -8.15 -6.01 -4.70
C ALA A 119 -7.84 -6.64 -3.32
N ILE A 120 -8.55 -7.70 -2.96
CA ILE A 120 -8.23 -8.51 -1.78
C ILE A 120 -7.05 -9.45 -2.11
N TYR A 121 -7.16 -10.20 -3.20
CA TYR A 121 -6.14 -11.16 -3.65
C TYR A 121 -5.98 -11.27 -5.17
N ASP A 122 -6.97 -10.84 -5.94
CA ASP A 122 -7.00 -10.89 -7.42
C ASP A 122 -7.88 -9.72 -7.94
N ASN A 123 -7.78 -9.40 -9.23
CA ASN A 123 -8.53 -8.33 -9.89
C ASN A 123 -9.81 -8.80 -10.61
N ASN A 124 -10.27 -10.02 -10.34
CA ASN A 124 -11.62 -10.40 -10.73
C ASN A 124 -12.64 -9.51 -10.00
N PHE A 125 -13.73 -9.14 -10.67
CA PHE A 125 -14.74 -8.23 -10.10
C PHE A 125 -15.30 -8.74 -8.77
N GLU A 126 -15.26 -10.06 -8.52
CA GLU A 126 -15.72 -10.71 -7.29
C GLU A 126 -14.68 -10.71 -6.13
N SER A 127 -13.42 -10.33 -6.38
CA SER A 127 -12.34 -10.31 -5.39
C SER A 127 -11.96 -8.89 -4.93
N ARG A 128 -12.78 -7.89 -5.26
CA ARG A 128 -12.67 -6.50 -4.78
C ARG A 128 -13.50 -6.34 -3.51
N LEU A 129 -12.99 -5.61 -2.51
CA LEU A 129 -13.65 -5.52 -1.20
C LEU A 129 -15.10 -5.02 -1.27
N TRP A 130 -15.40 -4.18 -2.26
CA TRP A 130 -16.69 -3.52 -2.43
C TRP A 130 -17.64 -4.25 -3.40
N SER A 131 -17.23 -5.39 -3.97
CA SER A 131 -18.11 -6.20 -4.83
C SER A 131 -19.18 -6.95 -4.04
N LEU A 132 -19.08 -6.97 -2.71
CA LEU A 132 -20.07 -7.58 -1.80
C LEU A 132 -21.29 -6.68 -1.56
N GLU A 133 -21.26 -5.41 -1.97
CA GLU A 133 -22.30 -4.40 -1.63
C GLU A 133 -23.10 -3.88 -2.84
N LEU A 134 -22.75 -4.26 -4.07
CA LEU A 134 -23.49 -3.83 -5.26
C LEU A 134 -24.38 -4.97 -5.80
N PRO A 135 -25.72 -4.82 -5.78
CA PRO A 135 -26.58 -5.61 -6.64
C PRO A 135 -26.09 -5.44 -8.08
N ARG A 136 -25.96 -6.55 -8.82
CA ARG A 136 -25.61 -6.56 -10.24
C ARG A 136 -26.67 -5.80 -11.04
N PHE A 137 -26.59 -4.48 -11.10
CA PHE A 137 -27.29 -3.72 -12.12
C PHE A 137 -26.46 -3.79 -13.39
N GLY A 138 -26.85 -4.72 -14.24
CA GLY A 138 -26.24 -4.96 -15.53
C GLY A 138 -26.23 -3.70 -16.37
N ILE A 139 -25.03 -3.35 -16.81
CA ILE A 139 -24.81 -2.53 -18.00
C ILE A 139 -23.49 -2.98 -18.63
N TYR A 140 -23.57 -4.08 -19.38
CA TYR A 140 -22.76 -4.24 -20.59
C TYR A 140 -23.78 -4.24 -21.73
N SER A 141 -23.57 -3.34 -22.70
CA SER A 141 -24.23 -3.42 -24.01
C SER A 141 -23.77 -4.68 -24.74
#